data_AF-A0A2N9NWR7-F1
#
_entry.id   AF-A0A2N9NWR7-F1
#
_cell.length_a   1.000
_cell.length_b   1.000
_cell.length_c   1.000
_cell.angle_alpha   90.00
_cell.angle_beta   90.00
_cell.angle_gamma   90.00
#
_symmetry.space_group_name_H-M   'P 1'
#
loop_
_entity.id
_entity.type
_entity.pdbx_description
1 polymer ?
#
loop_
_entity_poly.entity_id
_entity_poly.type
_entity_poly.pdbx_seq_one_letter_code
_entity_poly.pdbx_strand_id
1 'polypeptide(L)'
;MLAACRETFTTASRSFEPPNKENSIMKTQAMIKMITVSSLVLALGTPLLRAQTSSTTASQRGQLSENDYHFAVKAARGGMEEVELGQMAAQKGLSPNVRNFGQRMVTDHSRANDELKQILAQKGALLPANLSHSERSTLADLQSVSGRDFDKAYTKDMVKDHKKDVKEFESAAKDLSDPDLRAWAQKTLPVLQEHLRMAQDMETKS
;
A
#
# COMPACT_ATOMS: atom_id res chain seq x y z
N MET A 1 -30.18 -64.28 -29.33
CA MET A 1 -30.59 -62.86 -29.11
C MET A 1 -29.39 -62.17 -28.47
N LEU A 2 -28.66 -61.35 -29.24
CA LEU A 2 -28.57 -59.88 -29.10
C LEU A 2 -27.90 -59.47 -27.78
N ALA A 3 -26.85 -58.64 -27.70
CA ALA A 3 -26.01 -57.93 -28.64
C ALA A 3 -24.75 -57.50 -27.86
N ALA A 4 -23.57 -57.54 -28.48
CA ALA A 4 -22.33 -57.00 -27.93
C ALA A 4 -22.06 -55.63 -28.57
N CYS A 5 -22.15 -54.55 -27.80
CA CYS A 5 -21.64 -53.24 -28.18
C CYS A 5 -20.43 -52.91 -27.30
N ARG A 6 -19.26 -52.90 -27.92
CA ARG A 6 -17.96 -52.54 -27.35
C ARG A 6 -17.62 -51.16 -27.89
N GLU A 7 -17.80 -50.12 -27.07
CA GLU A 7 -17.40 -48.76 -27.47
C GLU A 7 -15.92 -48.53 -27.18
N THR A 8 -15.17 -48.25 -28.25
CA THR A 8 -13.78 -47.83 -28.24
C THR A 8 -13.72 -46.33 -28.01
N PHE A 9 -13.24 -45.89 -26.86
CA PHE A 9 -12.89 -44.49 -26.63
C PHE A 9 -11.52 -44.18 -27.24
N THR A 10 -11.55 -43.46 -28.36
CA THR A 10 -10.38 -42.86 -29.00
C THR A 10 -9.88 -41.67 -28.18
N THR A 11 -8.61 -41.74 -27.74
CA THR A 11 -7.89 -40.65 -27.08
C THR A 11 -7.44 -39.62 -28.12
N ALA A 12 -8.06 -38.43 -28.11
CA ALA A 12 -7.60 -37.27 -28.86
C ALA A 12 -6.61 -36.45 -28.00
N SER A 13 -5.32 -36.64 -28.21
CA SER A 13 -4.25 -35.80 -27.64
C SER A 13 -4.20 -34.47 -28.39
N ARG A 14 -4.66 -33.40 -27.74
CA ARG A 14 -4.55 -32.03 -28.26
C ARG A 14 -3.25 -31.41 -27.74
N SER A 15 -2.25 -31.33 -28.61
CA SER A 15 -0.98 -30.65 -28.34
C SER A 15 -1.20 -29.15 -28.17
N PHE A 16 -0.63 -28.58 -27.12
CA PHE A 16 -0.63 -27.15 -26.81
C PHE A 16 0.66 -26.54 -27.37
N GLU A 17 0.56 -25.76 -28.45
CA GLU A 17 1.67 -24.92 -28.95
C GLU A 17 1.68 -23.57 -28.22
N PRO A 18 2.84 -23.09 -27.73
CA PRO A 18 2.96 -21.75 -27.16
C PRO A 18 3.05 -20.68 -28.27
N PRO A 19 2.46 -19.49 -28.07
CA PRO A 19 2.62 -18.39 -29.01
C PRO A 19 4.03 -17.80 -28.94
N ASN A 20 4.76 -17.91 -30.06
CA ASN A 20 5.99 -17.20 -30.34
C ASN A 20 5.73 -15.68 -30.45
N LYS A 21 6.46 -14.86 -29.70
CA LYS A 21 6.55 -13.41 -29.92
C LYS A 21 8.00 -12.95 -29.88
N GLU A 22 8.71 -13.27 -30.96
CA GLU A 22 9.83 -12.46 -31.45
C GLU A 22 9.35 -11.49 -32.54
N ASN A 23 9.51 -10.19 -32.27
CA ASN A 23 9.77 -9.06 -33.19
C ASN A 23 9.33 -7.77 -32.49
N SER A 24 9.97 -6.63 -32.61
CA SER A 24 11.20 -6.24 -33.28
C SER A 24 11.59 -4.89 -32.69
N ILE A 25 12.89 -4.68 -32.59
CA ILE A 25 13.52 -3.39 -32.39
C ILE A 25 13.20 -2.48 -33.59
N MET A 26 12.68 -1.28 -33.32
CA MET A 26 12.84 -0.05 -34.13
C MET A 26 12.98 1.10 -33.12
N LYS A 27 14.18 1.48 -32.68
CA LYS A 27 15.00 2.56 -33.26
C LYS A 27 14.18 3.50 -34.16
N THR A 28 14.07 4.77 -33.78
CA THR A 28 14.70 5.94 -34.44
C THR A 28 13.91 7.23 -34.15
N GLN A 29 14.59 8.17 -33.50
CA GLN A 29 14.52 9.63 -33.62
C GLN A 29 13.16 10.35 -33.76
N ALA A 30 12.87 11.23 -32.81
CA ALA A 30 12.41 12.58 -33.13
C ALA A 30 12.94 13.56 -32.07
N MET A 31 13.96 14.32 -32.46
CA MET A 31 14.48 15.47 -31.72
C MET A 31 13.41 16.55 -31.61
N ILE A 32 12.98 16.87 -30.39
CA ILE A 32 12.23 18.09 -30.12
C ILE A 32 13.25 19.23 -30.13
N LYS A 33 13.14 20.04 -31.17
CA LYS A 33 13.97 21.21 -31.45
C LYS A 33 13.94 22.18 -30.26
N MET A 34 15.13 22.51 -29.75
CA MET A 34 15.37 23.69 -28.94
C MET A 34 14.92 24.93 -29.73
N ILE A 35 13.99 25.70 -29.17
CA ILE A 35 13.72 27.06 -29.60
C ILE A 35 14.64 27.96 -28.77
N THR A 36 15.73 28.41 -29.40
CA THR A 36 16.54 29.52 -28.91
C THR A 36 15.77 30.82 -29.13
N VAL A 37 15.23 31.43 -28.07
CA VAL A 37 14.83 32.83 -28.10
C VAL A 37 15.94 33.65 -27.47
N SER A 38 16.70 34.31 -28.33
CA SER A 38 17.68 35.32 -27.95
C SER A 38 16.94 36.64 -27.75
N SER A 39 16.72 37.03 -26.50
CA SER A 39 16.24 38.37 -26.15
C SER A 39 17.25 39.04 -25.22
N LEU A 40 17.96 40.01 -25.78
CA LEU A 40 18.78 40.99 -25.09
C LEU A 40 17.87 41.91 -24.26
N VAL A 41 17.99 41.89 -22.93
CA VAL A 41 17.32 42.84 -22.03
C VAL A 41 18.39 43.58 -21.21
N LEU A 42 18.46 44.89 -21.40
CA LEU A 42 19.28 45.83 -20.65
C LEU A 42 18.65 46.13 -19.28
N ALA A 43 19.50 46.13 -18.26
CA ALA A 43 19.37 46.50 -16.84
C ALA A 43 18.10 47.23 -16.33
N LEU A 44 17.61 46.82 -15.15
CA LEU A 44 17.40 47.60 -13.91
C LEU A 44 16.83 46.65 -12.83
N GLY A 45 17.22 46.86 -11.56
CA GLY A 45 17.25 45.84 -10.51
C GLY A 45 15.94 45.10 -10.20
N THR A 46 16.05 43.80 -9.92
CA THR A 46 14.94 42.93 -9.48
C THR A 46 15.12 42.56 -8.01
N PRO A 47 14.09 42.74 -7.16
CA PRO A 47 14.15 42.35 -5.77
C PRO A 47 14.34 40.83 -5.65
N LEU A 48 15.16 40.44 -4.67
CA LEU A 48 15.43 39.06 -4.27
C LEU A 48 14.10 38.33 -4.03
N LEU A 49 13.74 37.42 -4.95
CA LEU A 49 12.57 36.57 -4.83
C LEU A 49 12.78 35.65 -3.64
N ARG A 50 12.10 35.94 -2.52
CA ARG A 50 12.06 35.06 -1.35
C ARG A 50 11.38 33.76 -1.77
N ALA A 51 12.16 32.69 -1.87
CA ALA A 51 11.66 31.34 -2.06
C ALA A 51 10.68 31.00 -0.93
N GLN A 52 9.37 31.12 -1.20
CA GLN A 52 8.32 30.61 -0.35
C GLN A 52 8.24 29.10 -0.59
N THR A 53 9.07 28.32 0.11
CA THR A 53 8.98 26.85 0.11
C THR A 53 7.86 26.33 1.02
N SER A 54 7.18 27.22 1.76
CA SER A 54 6.09 26.87 2.69
C SER A 54 4.73 26.64 2.00
N SER A 55 4.60 26.97 0.71
CA SER A 55 3.33 26.91 -0.02
C SER A 55 2.89 25.50 -0.40
N THR A 56 3.83 24.57 -0.61
CA THR A 56 3.51 23.20 -1.06
C THR A 56 2.83 22.37 0.02
N THR A 57 3.34 22.38 1.26
CA THR A 57 2.77 21.57 2.37
C THR A 57 1.41 22.11 2.83
N ALA A 58 1.27 23.45 2.91
CA ALA A 58 -0.02 24.07 3.21
C ALA A 58 -1.09 23.77 2.15
N SER A 59 -0.69 23.62 0.88
CA SER A 59 -1.59 23.25 -0.20
C SER A 59 -2.05 21.79 -0.16
N GLN A 60 -1.30 20.88 0.48
CA GLN A 60 -1.61 19.44 0.48
C GLN A 60 -2.51 19.02 1.64
N ARG A 61 -2.44 19.70 2.78
CA ARG A 61 -3.19 19.36 3.99
C ARG A 61 -4.66 19.80 3.99
N GLY A 62 -5.07 20.60 3.00
CA GLY A 62 -6.42 21.15 2.93
C GLY A 62 -6.82 21.89 4.20
N GLN A 63 -8.01 21.58 4.73
CA GLN A 63 -8.57 22.19 5.93
C GLN A 63 -8.05 21.60 7.25
N LEU A 64 -7.27 20.52 7.21
CA LEU A 64 -6.81 19.84 8.42
C LEU A 64 -5.78 20.66 9.20
N SER A 65 -5.63 20.39 10.49
CA SER A 65 -4.46 20.84 11.25
C SER A 65 -3.20 20.08 10.79
N GLU A 66 -2.01 20.60 11.11
CA GLU A 66 -0.76 19.92 10.74
C GLU A 66 -0.66 18.54 11.41
N ASN A 67 -1.07 18.46 12.68
CA ASN A 67 -1.09 17.22 13.44
C ASN A 67 -2.06 16.20 12.82
N ASP A 68 -3.27 16.63 12.48
CA ASP A 68 -4.29 15.73 11.91
C ASP A 68 -3.86 15.23 10.51
N TYR A 69 -3.29 16.12 9.69
CA TYR A 69 -2.77 15.74 8.38
C TYR A 69 -1.60 14.77 8.50
N HIS A 70 -0.65 15.02 9.41
CA HIS A 70 0.47 14.12 9.64
C HIS A 70 0.01 12.73 10.09
N PHE A 71 -0.96 12.65 11.01
CA PHE A 71 -1.58 11.38 11.40
C PHE A 71 -2.22 10.68 10.19
N ALA A 72 -3.03 11.39 9.40
CA ALA A 72 -3.71 10.82 8.25
C ALA A 72 -2.73 10.29 7.19
N VAL A 73 -1.64 11.03 6.92
CA VAL A 73 -0.57 10.58 6.01
C VAL A 73 0.08 9.29 6.52
N LYS A 74 0.38 9.23 7.81
CA LYS A 74 1.01 8.05 8.40
C LYS A 74 0.10 6.83 8.36
N ALA A 75 -1.16 7.00 8.78
CA ALA A 75 -2.15 5.93 8.78
C ALA A 75 -2.42 5.41 7.36
N ALA A 76 -2.51 6.30 6.36
CA ALA A 76 -2.66 5.90 4.97
C ALA A 76 -1.48 5.06 4.44
N ARG A 77 -0.25 5.43 4.82
CA ARG A 77 0.95 4.70 4.38
C ARG A 77 1.09 3.34 5.05
N GLY A 78 0.92 3.29 6.38
CA GLY A 78 0.90 2.03 7.14
C GLY A 78 -0.18 1.10 6.59
N GLY A 79 -1.41 1.60 6.43
CA GLY A 79 -2.50 0.82 5.86
C GLY A 79 -2.26 0.36 4.41
N MET A 80 -1.51 1.10 3.59
CA MET A 80 -1.12 0.60 2.26
C MET A 80 -0.06 -0.51 2.36
N GLU A 81 0.95 -0.34 3.24
CA GLU A 81 1.99 -1.34 3.48
C GLU A 81 1.38 -2.65 3.98
N GLU A 82 0.46 -2.58 4.93
CA GLU A 82 -0.20 -3.74 5.53
C GLU A 82 -1.12 -4.49 4.54
N VAL A 83 -1.71 -3.79 3.56
CA VAL A 83 -2.44 -4.45 2.48
C VAL A 83 -1.49 -5.25 1.59
N GLU A 84 -0.35 -4.68 1.19
CA GLU A 84 0.65 -5.37 0.38
C GLU A 84 1.27 -6.56 1.12
N LEU A 85 1.64 -6.36 2.40
CA LEU A 85 2.14 -7.41 3.28
C LEU A 85 1.09 -8.50 3.53
N GLY A 86 -0.18 -8.12 3.68
CA GLY A 86 -1.30 -9.04 3.84
C GLY A 86 -1.51 -9.93 2.61
N GLN A 87 -1.42 -9.36 1.41
CA GLN A 87 -1.48 -10.12 0.15
C GLN A 87 -0.32 -11.11 0.07
N MET A 88 0.88 -10.66 0.42
CA MET A 88 2.07 -11.52 0.46
C MET A 88 1.89 -12.69 1.44
N ALA A 89 1.40 -12.42 2.66
CA ALA A 89 1.16 -13.44 3.67
C ALA A 89 0.07 -14.44 3.27
N ALA A 90 -1.01 -13.98 2.65
CA ALA A 90 -2.06 -14.84 2.13
C ALA A 90 -1.54 -15.82 1.06
N GLN A 91 -0.56 -15.40 0.26
CA GLN A 91 0.02 -16.19 -0.84
C GLN A 91 1.18 -17.08 -0.38
N LYS A 92 2.11 -16.52 0.41
CA LYS A 92 3.40 -17.16 0.77
C LYS A 92 3.39 -17.82 2.14
N GLY A 93 2.43 -17.47 3.01
CA GLY A 93 2.35 -18.00 4.36
C GLY A 93 2.28 -19.52 4.36
N LEU A 94 3.14 -20.17 5.15
CA LEU A 94 3.18 -21.62 5.27
C LEU A 94 2.06 -22.11 6.20
N SER A 95 1.88 -21.44 7.33
CA SER A 95 0.85 -21.77 8.31
C SER A 95 -0.51 -21.23 7.90
N PRO A 96 -1.61 -21.94 8.23
CA PRO A 96 -2.96 -21.43 8.05
C PRO A 96 -3.20 -20.10 8.79
N ASN A 97 -2.60 -19.92 9.97
CA ASN A 97 -2.77 -18.71 10.76
C ASN A 97 -2.20 -17.47 10.04
N VAL A 98 -0.98 -17.56 9.49
CA VAL A 98 -0.36 -16.45 8.73
C VAL A 98 -1.17 -16.12 7.48
N ARG A 99 -1.65 -17.13 6.75
CA ARG A 99 -2.49 -16.91 5.56
C ARG A 99 -3.82 -16.22 5.91
N ASN A 100 -4.49 -16.70 6.96
CA ASN A 100 -5.76 -16.13 7.40
C ASN A 100 -5.59 -14.70 7.95
N PHE A 101 -4.51 -14.46 8.71
CA PHE A 101 -4.18 -13.12 9.18
C PHE A 101 -3.91 -12.18 8.02
N GLY A 102 -3.13 -12.59 7.01
CA GLY A 102 -2.89 -11.81 5.80
C GLY A 102 -4.19 -11.41 5.08
N GLN A 103 -5.15 -12.34 4.95
CA GLN A 103 -6.47 -12.03 4.38
C GLN A 103 -7.25 -11.00 5.19
N ARG A 104 -7.14 -11.05 6.53
CA ARG A 104 -7.73 -10.04 7.41
C ARG A 104 -7.08 -8.68 7.25
N MET A 105 -5.75 -8.60 7.14
CA MET A 105 -5.04 -7.34 6.85
C MET A 105 -5.57 -6.71 5.56
N VAL A 106 -5.62 -7.48 4.47
CA VAL A 106 -6.13 -6.99 3.18
C VAL A 106 -7.55 -6.45 3.32
N THR A 107 -8.45 -7.19 3.97
CA THR A 107 -9.87 -6.83 4.06
C THR A 107 -10.07 -5.58 4.92
N ASP A 108 -9.49 -5.58 6.11
CA ASP A 108 -9.77 -4.58 7.14
C ASP A 108 -9.02 -3.26 6.83
N HIS A 109 -7.75 -3.32 6.40
CA HIS A 109 -6.97 -2.12 6.06
C HIS A 109 -7.41 -1.52 4.72
N SER A 110 -7.80 -2.31 3.72
CA SER A 110 -8.36 -1.73 2.47
C SER A 110 -9.61 -0.90 2.76
N ARG A 111 -10.50 -1.42 3.62
CA ARG A 111 -11.70 -0.68 4.05
C ARG A 111 -11.33 0.59 4.80
N ALA A 112 -10.42 0.50 5.78
CA ALA A 112 -9.98 1.66 6.56
C ALA A 112 -9.33 2.74 5.67
N ASN A 113 -8.51 2.33 4.69
CA ASN A 113 -7.89 3.21 3.72
C ASN A 113 -8.92 3.94 2.86
N ASP A 114 -9.96 3.24 2.40
CA ASP A 114 -11.01 3.84 1.57
C ASP A 114 -11.88 4.82 2.36
N GLU A 115 -12.21 4.49 3.61
CA GLU A 115 -12.89 5.42 4.52
C GLU A 115 -12.04 6.68 4.76
N LEU A 116 -10.74 6.52 5.03
CA LEU A 116 -9.82 7.64 5.23
C LEU A 116 -9.72 8.53 3.98
N LYS A 117 -9.60 7.94 2.78
CA LYS A 117 -9.58 8.68 1.51
C LYS A 117 -10.83 9.55 1.36
N GLN A 118 -12.01 9.03 1.71
CA GLN A 118 -13.26 9.79 1.62
C GLN A 118 -13.27 10.99 2.58
N ILE A 119 -12.83 10.79 3.82
CA ILE A 119 -12.71 11.89 4.80
C ILE A 119 -11.78 12.97 4.27
N LEU A 120 -10.59 12.60 3.79
CA LEU A 120 -9.60 13.56 3.31
C LEU A 120 -10.05 14.32 2.06
N ALA A 121 -10.77 13.66 1.15
CA ALA A 121 -11.37 14.31 -0.01
C ALA A 121 -12.35 15.43 0.40
N GLN A 122 -13.16 15.23 1.43
CA GLN A 122 -14.08 16.25 1.95
C GLN A 122 -13.33 17.46 2.55
N LYS A 123 -12.11 17.25 3.06
CA LYS A 123 -11.25 18.30 3.62
C LYS A 123 -10.35 18.97 2.56
N GLY A 124 -10.40 18.50 1.30
CA GLY A 124 -9.47 18.94 0.25
C GLY A 124 -8.02 18.56 0.53
N ALA A 125 -7.78 17.53 1.35
CA ALA A 125 -6.46 17.04 1.69
C ALA A 125 -6.02 15.96 0.70
N LEU A 126 -4.73 15.95 0.35
CA LEU A 126 -4.13 15.00 -0.59
C LEU A 126 -3.23 14.03 0.17
N LEU A 127 -3.36 12.73 -0.10
CA LEU A 127 -2.44 11.72 0.42
C LEU A 127 -1.26 11.50 -0.52
N PRO A 128 -0.09 11.10 0.01
CA PRO A 128 0.96 10.52 -0.81
C PRO A 128 0.43 9.27 -1.53
N ALA A 129 0.71 9.17 -2.83
CA ALA A 129 0.26 8.05 -3.65
C ALA A 129 1.13 6.78 -3.50
N ASN A 130 2.28 6.88 -2.81
CA ASN A 130 3.30 5.85 -2.80
C ASN A 130 3.83 5.58 -1.39
N LEU A 131 4.20 4.32 -1.17
CA LEU A 131 4.98 3.89 -0.02
C LEU A 131 6.34 4.58 0.07
N SER A 132 6.83 4.73 1.29
CA SER A 132 8.13 5.33 1.60
C SER A 132 9.24 4.42 1.15
N HIS A 133 10.48 4.92 1.16
CA HIS A 133 11.61 4.05 0.91
C HIS A 133 11.71 2.96 1.99
N SER A 134 11.43 3.30 3.25
CA SER A 134 11.44 2.36 4.37
C SER A 134 10.37 1.28 4.20
N GLU A 135 9.11 1.68 3.96
CA GLU A 135 7.99 0.75 3.72
C GLU A 135 8.28 -0.22 2.57
N ARG A 136 8.84 0.30 1.46
CA ARG A 136 9.25 -0.55 0.32
C ARG A 136 10.41 -1.49 0.66
N SER A 137 11.29 -1.11 1.59
CA SER A 137 12.38 -1.97 2.05
C SER A 137 11.84 -3.14 2.85
N THR A 138 10.91 -2.90 3.79
CA THR A 138 10.24 -3.95 4.56
C THR A 138 9.60 -4.98 3.64
N LEU A 139 8.86 -4.52 2.63
CA LEU A 139 8.27 -5.39 1.61
C LEU A 139 9.32 -6.22 0.87
N ALA A 140 10.42 -5.61 0.46
CA ALA A 140 11.49 -6.31 -0.25
C ALA A 140 12.16 -7.39 0.61
N ASP A 141 12.42 -7.08 1.89
CA ASP A 141 13.03 -8.01 2.84
C ASP A 141 12.12 -9.23 3.05
N LEU A 142 10.82 -9.01 3.30
CA LEU A 142 9.84 -10.10 3.46
C LEU A 142 9.58 -10.87 2.16
N GLN A 143 9.69 -10.21 1.00
CA GLN A 143 9.58 -10.88 -0.29
C GLN A 143 10.72 -11.88 -0.52
N SER A 144 11.90 -11.63 0.05
CA SER A 144 13.09 -12.49 -0.12
C SER A 144 13.07 -13.76 0.73
N VAL A 145 12.29 -13.78 1.82
CA VAL A 145 12.17 -14.94 2.72
C VAL A 145 11.01 -15.86 2.33
N SER A 146 11.04 -17.12 2.76
CA SER A 146 10.04 -18.13 2.40
C SER A 146 9.85 -19.18 3.51
N GLY A 147 8.77 -19.94 3.44
CA GLY A 147 8.50 -21.06 4.36
C GLY A 147 8.36 -20.59 5.81
N ARG A 148 8.94 -21.34 6.75
CA ARG A 148 8.86 -21.01 8.19
C ARG A 148 9.55 -19.69 8.54
N ASP A 149 10.61 -19.32 7.82
CA ASP A 149 11.32 -18.07 8.07
C ASP A 149 10.48 -16.87 7.63
N PHE A 150 9.69 -17.00 6.57
CA PHE A 150 8.69 -16.00 6.20
C PHE A 150 7.63 -15.83 7.29
N ASP A 151 7.01 -16.92 7.75
CA ASP A 151 5.98 -16.86 8.79
C ASP A 151 6.49 -16.16 10.06
N LYS A 152 7.73 -16.46 10.48
CA LYS A 152 8.36 -15.84 11.65
C LYS A 152 8.67 -14.36 11.43
N ALA A 153 9.26 -14.01 10.30
CA ALA A 153 9.62 -12.63 9.98
C ALA A 153 8.37 -11.75 9.87
N TYR A 154 7.34 -12.23 9.15
CA TYR A 154 6.06 -11.55 8.99
C TYR A 154 5.37 -11.35 10.34
N THR A 155 5.26 -12.41 11.15
CA THR A 155 4.59 -12.32 12.46
C THR A 155 5.28 -11.33 13.40
N LYS A 156 6.62 -11.35 13.46
CA LYS A 156 7.39 -10.41 14.27
C LYS A 156 7.18 -8.96 13.84
N ASP A 157 7.13 -8.73 12.52
CA ASP A 157 6.89 -7.41 11.97
C ASP A 157 5.48 -6.91 12.31
N MET A 158 4.45 -7.74 12.11
CA MET A 158 3.06 -7.41 12.44
C MET A 158 2.85 -7.12 13.93
N VAL A 159 3.47 -7.89 14.84
CA VAL A 159 3.40 -7.59 16.28
C VAL A 159 4.03 -6.23 16.60
N LYS A 160 5.18 -5.92 15.99
CA LYS A 160 5.87 -4.65 16.22
C LYS A 160 5.04 -3.47 15.70
N ASP A 161 4.53 -3.57 14.48
CA ASP A 161 3.82 -2.47 13.85
C ASP A 161 2.46 -2.25 14.51
N HIS A 162 1.69 -3.30 14.79
CA HIS A 162 0.39 -3.15 15.44
C HIS A 162 0.48 -2.63 16.89
N LYS A 163 1.57 -2.89 17.62
CA LYS A 163 1.81 -2.23 18.93
C LYS A 163 1.95 -0.72 18.78
N LYS A 164 2.67 -0.29 17.75
CA LYS A 164 2.87 1.11 17.44
C LYS A 164 1.55 1.75 17.00
N ASP A 165 0.84 1.08 16.10
CA ASP A 165 -0.40 1.61 15.52
C ASP A 165 -1.54 1.68 16.53
N VAL A 166 -1.70 0.68 17.42
CA VAL A 166 -2.64 0.78 18.54
C VAL A 166 -2.37 2.01 19.40
N LYS A 167 -1.11 2.26 19.77
CA LYS A 167 -0.75 3.44 20.57
C LYS A 167 -1.08 4.75 19.84
N GLU A 168 -0.81 4.80 18.54
CA GLU A 168 -1.06 5.99 17.73
C GLU A 168 -2.55 6.25 17.55
N PHE A 169 -3.34 5.20 17.33
CA PHE A 169 -4.80 5.30 17.22
C PHE A 169 -5.47 5.58 18.57
N GLU A 170 -4.91 5.12 19.69
CA GLU A 170 -5.38 5.51 21.04
C GLU A 170 -5.23 7.01 21.29
N SER A 171 -4.10 7.60 20.89
CA SER A 171 -3.91 9.05 20.93
C SER A 171 -4.83 9.75 19.93
N ALA A 172 -4.89 9.26 18.70
CA ALA A 172 -5.69 9.90 17.65
C ALA A 172 -7.19 9.92 17.98
N ALA A 173 -7.70 8.84 18.57
CA ALA A 173 -9.07 8.72 19.04
C ALA A 173 -9.45 9.75 20.12
N LYS A 174 -8.46 10.37 20.78
CA LYS A 174 -8.65 11.36 21.86
C LYS A 174 -8.31 12.77 21.42
N ASP A 175 -7.19 12.91 20.70
CA ASP A 175 -6.45 14.17 20.61
C ASP A 175 -6.53 14.84 19.22
N LEU A 176 -6.99 14.14 18.17
CA LEU A 176 -7.17 14.76 16.85
C LEU A 176 -8.18 15.90 16.94
N SER A 177 -7.91 16.99 16.23
CA SER A 177 -8.79 18.17 16.23
C SER A 177 -9.98 17.97 15.30
N ASP A 178 -9.75 17.45 14.10
CA ASP A 178 -10.81 17.14 13.13
C ASP A 178 -11.74 16.03 13.68
N PRO A 179 -13.05 16.30 13.81
CA PRO A 179 -13.99 15.36 14.41
C PRO A 179 -14.20 14.08 13.57
N ASP A 180 -14.09 14.17 12.25
CA ASP A 180 -14.31 13.02 11.37
C ASP A 180 -13.13 12.04 11.44
N LEU A 181 -11.90 12.57 11.43
CA LEU A 181 -10.71 11.74 11.64
C LEU A 181 -10.66 11.14 13.05
N ARG A 182 -11.06 11.90 14.08
CA ARG A 182 -11.13 11.39 15.45
C ARG A 182 -12.15 10.23 15.57
N ALA A 183 -13.33 10.40 14.99
CA ALA A 183 -14.36 9.35 14.97
C ALA A 183 -13.92 8.11 14.17
N TRP A 184 -13.25 8.32 13.04
CA TRP A 184 -12.67 7.23 12.25
C TRP A 184 -11.59 6.47 13.02
N ALA A 185 -10.70 7.17 13.74
CA ALA A 185 -9.69 6.56 14.59
C ALA A 185 -10.34 5.74 15.73
N GLN A 186 -11.39 6.27 16.37
CA GLN A 186 -12.17 5.55 17.39
C GLN A 186 -12.80 4.27 16.85
N LYS A 187 -13.34 4.30 15.62
CA LYS A 187 -13.95 3.13 14.96
C LYS A 187 -12.91 2.08 14.57
N THR A 188 -11.72 2.52 14.16
CA THR A 188 -10.65 1.64 13.65
C THR A 188 -9.85 0.99 14.78
N LEU A 189 -9.68 1.67 15.92
CA LEU A 189 -8.87 1.21 17.04
C LEU A 189 -9.20 -0.22 17.54
N PRO A 190 -10.47 -0.62 17.75
CA PRO A 190 -10.78 -1.98 18.18
C PRO A 190 -10.33 -3.06 17.20
N VAL A 191 -10.31 -2.74 15.89
CA VAL A 191 -9.84 -3.66 14.85
C VAL A 191 -8.32 -3.85 14.96
N LEU A 192 -7.57 -2.76 15.12
CA LEU A 192 -6.11 -2.81 15.31
C LEU A 192 -5.72 -3.53 16.61
N GLN A 193 -6.50 -3.37 17.68
CA GLN A 193 -6.30 -4.11 18.93
C GLN A 193 -6.50 -5.62 18.75
N GLU A 194 -7.52 -6.02 17.98
CA GLU A 194 -7.75 -7.43 17.65
C GLU A 194 -6.64 -7.99 16.76
N HIS A 195 -6.21 -7.22 15.76
CA HIS A 195 -5.08 -7.61 14.91
C HIS A 195 -3.79 -7.79 15.71
N LEU A 196 -3.48 -6.90 16.65
CA LEU A 196 -2.35 -7.05 17.57
C LEU A 196 -2.45 -8.38 18.35
N ARG A 197 -3.63 -8.67 18.89
CA ARG A 197 -3.89 -9.90 19.64
C ARG A 197 -3.66 -11.14 18.75
N MET A 198 -4.19 -11.13 17.53
CA MET A 198 -3.98 -12.20 16.57
C MET A 198 -2.50 -12.37 16.19
N ALA A 199 -1.76 -11.28 15.99
CA ALA A 199 -0.33 -11.33 15.67
C ALA A 199 0.48 -11.92 16.83
N GLN A 200 0.18 -11.55 18.08
CA GLN A 200 0.79 -12.15 19.27
C GLN A 200 0.46 -13.64 19.40
N ASP A 201 -0.77 -14.03 19.10
CA ASP A 201 -1.17 -15.44 19.08
C ASP A 201 -0.40 -16.23 18.01
N MET A 202 -0.08 -15.63 16.86
CA MET A 202 0.77 -16.26 15.85
C MET A 202 2.21 -16.40 16.36
N GLU A 203 2.76 -15.40 17.05
CA GLU A 203 4.15 -15.41 17.54
C GLU A 203 4.40 -16.57 18.51
N THR A 204 3.43 -16.86 19.38
CA THR A 204 3.50 -18.00 20.32
C THR A 204 3.39 -19.37 19.65
N LYS A 205 2.95 -19.44 18.38
CA LYS A 205 2.66 -20.68 17.63
C LYS A 205 3.60 -20.92 16.44
N SER A 206 4.56 -20.02 16.19
CA SER A 206 5.44 -19.98 14.99
C SER A 206 6.79 -20.68 15.17
#